data_AF-A0A6C2YPX6-F1
#
_entry.id   AF-A0A6C2YPX6-F1
#
_cell.length_a   1.000
_cell.length_b   1.000
_cell.length_c   1.000
_cell.angle_alpha   90.00
_cell.angle_beta   90.00
_cell.angle_gamma   90.00
#
_symmetry.space_group_name_H-M   'P 1'
#
loop_
_entity.id
_entity.type
_entity.pdbx_description
1 polymer ?
#
loop_
_entity_poly.entity_id
_entity_poly.type
_entity_poly.pdbx_seq_one_letter_code
_entity_poly.pdbx_strand_id
1 'polypeptide(L)'
;MIRHVLTDHRTIGIPFPASTLVAIGDLMWFNAGSAEKASNRVDRGSLIANQADFRQVFLGVAADQRLISENTVSDRVIVVDGIFDADCATTSWEVGDLVGIDRNASTPANSDQQVAKVTNPNLAIGTCIKKASNATKVRARLVSSLAFSPHFRPDSGFGPTAASDSDTTLTAASLPVVTMTPTAARKVILPLPAVCKGRMFFVFNLAPATHAINLRDTADSATVLSIPATKSAIAVCDGTTWRAILSA
;
A
#
# COMPACT_ATOMS: atom_id res chain seq x y z
N MET A 1 -15.58 -7.68 31.41
CA MET A 1 -14.99 -9.02 31.52
C MET A 1 -14.28 -9.33 30.21
N ILE A 2 -12.95 -9.44 30.20
CA ILE A 2 -12.20 -9.87 29.01
C ILE A 2 -12.44 -11.38 28.87
N ARG A 3 -13.17 -11.80 27.85
CA ARG A 3 -13.34 -13.22 27.53
C ARG A 3 -12.13 -13.66 26.73
N HIS A 4 -11.40 -14.61 27.27
CA HIS A 4 -10.26 -15.21 26.58
C HIS A 4 -10.78 -16.04 25.39
N VAL A 5 -10.59 -15.54 24.18
CA VAL A 5 -10.76 -16.31 22.95
C VAL A 5 -9.35 -16.69 22.53
N LEU A 6 -8.92 -17.91 22.86
CA LEU A 6 -7.66 -18.48 22.40
C LEU A 6 -7.73 -18.66 20.88
N THR A 7 -7.40 -17.62 20.13
CA THR A 7 -7.06 -17.73 18.71
C THR A 7 -5.58 -17.39 18.61
N ASP A 8 -4.83 -18.14 17.79
CA ASP A 8 -3.45 -17.76 17.53
C ASP A 8 -3.40 -16.34 16.92
N HIS A 9 -2.26 -15.66 17.02
CA HIS A 9 -2.11 -14.32 16.42
C HIS A 9 -2.13 -14.34 14.89
N ARG A 10 -2.31 -15.51 14.26
CA ARG A 10 -2.22 -15.74 12.82
C ARG A 10 -3.57 -15.88 12.17
N THR A 11 -4.63 -16.09 12.94
CA THR A 11 -5.99 -16.19 12.45
C THR A 11 -6.94 -15.30 13.23
N ILE A 12 -7.97 -14.81 12.55
CA ILE A 12 -9.05 -14.05 13.17
C ILE A 12 -10.39 -14.49 12.58
N GLY A 13 -11.44 -14.45 13.39
CA GLY A 13 -12.83 -14.58 12.93
C GLY A 13 -13.39 -13.21 12.58
N ILE A 14 -13.80 -13.01 11.33
CA ILE A 14 -14.47 -11.76 10.89
C ILE A 14 -15.70 -12.10 10.04
N PRO A 15 -16.79 -11.32 10.14
CA PRO A 15 -17.99 -11.52 9.33
C PRO A 15 -17.72 -11.48 7.83
N PHE A 16 -18.19 -12.48 7.09
CA PHE A 16 -18.32 -12.39 5.63
C PHE A 16 -19.73 -11.90 5.28
N PRO A 17 -19.90 -10.97 4.33
CA PRO A 17 -21.22 -10.50 3.90
C PRO A 17 -22.09 -11.64 3.35
N ALA A 18 -23.41 -11.54 3.58
CA ALA A 18 -24.37 -12.49 3.04
C ALA A 18 -24.34 -12.59 1.50
N SER A 19 -24.63 -13.77 0.98
CA SER A 19 -24.78 -14.05 -0.46
C SER A 19 -23.59 -13.68 -1.33
N THR A 20 -22.38 -13.69 -0.75
CA THR A 20 -21.13 -13.46 -1.48
C THR A 20 -20.38 -14.77 -1.67
N LEU A 21 -19.85 -14.98 -2.89
CA LEU A 21 -18.90 -16.06 -3.13
C LEU A 21 -17.54 -15.63 -2.59
N VAL A 22 -16.98 -16.42 -1.66
CA VAL A 22 -15.60 -16.30 -1.22
C VAL A 22 -14.98 -17.69 -1.30
N ALA A 23 -13.90 -17.83 -2.06
CA ALA A 23 -13.14 -19.07 -2.13
C ALA A 23 -12.03 -19.08 -1.09
N ILE A 24 -11.62 -20.28 -0.67
CA ILE A 24 -10.40 -20.44 0.13
C ILE A 24 -9.22 -19.94 -0.70
N GLY A 25 -8.36 -19.11 -0.11
CA GLY A 25 -7.23 -18.48 -0.79
C GLY A 25 -7.52 -17.07 -1.32
N ASP A 26 -8.76 -16.58 -1.24
CA ASP A 26 -9.08 -15.22 -1.65
C ASP A 26 -8.36 -14.18 -0.77
N LEU A 27 -7.82 -13.15 -1.40
CA LEU A 27 -7.28 -11.97 -0.77
C LEU A 27 -8.42 -11.12 -0.21
N MET A 28 -8.39 -10.88 1.09
CA MET A 28 -9.46 -10.19 1.81
C MET A 28 -9.03 -8.79 2.23
N TRP A 29 -9.95 -7.84 2.17
CA TRP A 29 -9.80 -6.50 2.76
C TRP A 29 -10.91 -6.24 3.77
N PHE A 30 -10.63 -5.35 4.72
CA PHE A 30 -11.58 -4.99 5.76
C PHE A 30 -12.45 -3.82 5.32
N ASN A 31 -13.75 -4.06 5.20
CA ASN A 31 -14.76 -3.04 4.94
C ASN A 31 -15.67 -2.86 6.15
N ALA A 32 -15.38 -1.83 6.96
CA ALA A 32 -16.26 -1.33 8.01
C ALA A 32 -16.99 -2.41 8.84
N GLY A 33 -16.27 -3.45 9.28
CA GLY A 33 -16.82 -4.54 10.11
C GLY A 33 -17.01 -5.87 9.39
N SER A 34 -16.76 -5.96 8.09
CA SER A 34 -16.81 -7.19 7.32
C SER A 34 -15.54 -7.42 6.50
N ALA A 35 -15.27 -8.67 6.16
CA ALA A 35 -14.22 -9.05 5.23
C ALA A 35 -14.80 -9.22 3.84
N GLU A 36 -14.28 -8.47 2.89
CA GLU A 36 -14.69 -8.53 1.49
C GLU A 36 -13.53 -9.00 0.62
N LYS A 37 -13.88 -9.69 -0.48
CA LYS A 37 -12.90 -10.14 -1.47
C LYS A 37 -12.27 -8.95 -2.20
N ALA A 38 -11.04 -9.13 -2.65
CA ALA A 38 -10.28 -8.11 -3.34
C ALA A 38 -11.00 -7.48 -4.54
N SER A 39 -11.67 -8.29 -5.36
CA SER A 39 -12.40 -7.84 -6.55
C SER A 39 -13.61 -6.98 -6.25
N ASN A 40 -14.15 -7.02 -5.02
CA ASN A 40 -15.22 -6.11 -4.60
C ASN A 40 -14.72 -4.70 -4.30
N ARG A 41 -13.41 -4.50 -4.18
CA ARG A 41 -12.86 -3.17 -3.93
C ARG A 41 -12.95 -2.32 -5.19
N VAL A 42 -13.40 -1.08 -5.01
CA VAL A 42 -13.53 -0.09 -6.09
C VAL A 42 -12.18 0.14 -6.78
N ASP A 43 -12.18 0.04 -8.10
CA ASP A 43 -11.00 0.31 -8.92
C ASP A 43 -10.58 1.79 -8.84
N ARG A 44 -9.27 2.03 -8.74
CA ARG A 44 -8.64 3.36 -8.70
C ARG A 44 -8.04 3.75 -10.05
N GLY A 45 -8.36 3.03 -11.12
CA GLY A 45 -8.00 3.34 -12.50
C GLY A 45 -6.62 2.83 -12.92
N SER A 46 -5.77 2.38 -11.99
CA SER A 46 -4.45 1.81 -12.30
C SER A 46 -4.03 0.75 -11.28
N LEU A 47 -3.16 -0.17 -11.71
CA LEU A 47 -2.59 -1.21 -10.83
C LEU A 47 -1.89 -0.60 -9.61
N ILE A 48 -1.05 0.42 -9.83
CA ILE A 48 -0.30 1.07 -8.75
C ILE A 48 -1.24 1.72 -7.73
N ALA A 49 -2.27 2.43 -8.19
CA ALA A 49 -3.24 3.06 -7.30
C ALA A 49 -4.03 2.02 -6.50
N ASN A 50 -4.42 0.90 -7.12
CA ASN A 50 -5.10 -0.20 -6.45
C ASN A 50 -4.20 -0.87 -5.40
N GLN A 51 -2.93 -1.10 -5.72
CA GLN A 51 -1.97 -1.68 -4.78
C GLN A 51 -1.75 -0.78 -3.56
N ALA A 52 -1.57 0.52 -3.77
CA ALA A 52 -1.39 1.50 -2.68
C ALA A 52 -2.61 1.55 -1.75
N ASP A 53 -3.81 1.53 -2.33
CA ASP A 53 -5.09 1.61 -1.62
C ASP A 53 -5.44 0.29 -0.93
N PHE A 54 -5.27 -0.85 -1.61
CA PHE A 54 -5.54 -2.19 -1.07
C PHE A 54 -4.58 -2.55 0.07
N ARG A 55 -3.29 -2.18 -0.07
CA ARG A 55 -2.31 -2.41 0.99
C ARG A 55 -2.76 -1.85 2.33
N GLN A 56 -3.36 -0.66 2.38
CA GLN A 56 -3.74 -0.04 3.65
C GLN A 56 -4.85 -0.80 4.40
N VAL A 57 -5.70 -1.51 3.65
CA VAL A 57 -6.88 -2.21 4.19
C VAL A 57 -6.76 -3.73 4.13
N PHE A 58 -5.61 -4.24 3.68
CA PHE A 58 -5.39 -5.66 3.50
C PHE A 58 -5.54 -6.38 4.84
N LEU A 59 -6.50 -7.30 4.87
CA LEU A 59 -6.90 -8.01 6.07
C LEU A 59 -6.20 -9.36 6.20
N GLY A 60 -6.01 -10.08 5.09
CA GLY A 60 -5.39 -11.40 5.09
C GLY A 60 -5.90 -12.27 3.94
N VAL A 61 -5.79 -13.59 4.11
CA VAL A 61 -6.23 -14.60 3.15
C VAL A 61 -7.36 -15.43 3.74
N ALA A 62 -8.43 -15.68 2.99
CA ALA A 62 -9.55 -16.49 3.44
C ALA A 62 -9.12 -17.94 3.69
N ALA A 63 -9.35 -18.45 4.91
CA ALA A 63 -9.15 -19.86 5.27
C ALA A 63 -10.44 -20.69 5.15
N ASP A 64 -11.58 -20.03 5.07
CA ASP A 64 -12.89 -20.66 4.89
C ASP A 64 -13.57 -20.13 3.63
N GLN A 65 -14.39 -20.97 3.01
CA GLN A 65 -15.19 -20.58 1.86
C GLN A 65 -16.56 -20.07 2.29
N ARG A 66 -17.18 -19.30 1.41
CA ARG A 66 -18.59 -18.93 1.48
C ARG A 66 -19.24 -19.12 0.13
N LEU A 67 -20.40 -19.76 0.12
CA LEU A 67 -21.22 -19.96 -1.07
C LEU A 67 -22.21 -18.81 -1.24
N ILE A 68 -22.55 -18.50 -2.49
CA ILE A 68 -23.57 -17.49 -2.84
C ILE A 68 -24.93 -17.82 -2.19
N SER A 69 -25.23 -19.10 -1.99
CA SER A 69 -26.47 -19.56 -1.37
C SER A 69 -26.57 -19.28 0.13
N GLU A 70 -25.46 -18.98 0.81
CA GLU A 70 -25.48 -18.66 2.23
C GLU A 70 -25.94 -17.21 2.40
N ASN A 71 -27.14 -17.02 2.93
CA ASN A 71 -27.82 -15.71 2.99
C ASN A 71 -27.75 -15.03 4.36
N THR A 72 -27.00 -15.58 5.32
CA THR A 72 -26.82 -15.02 6.67
C THR A 72 -25.37 -14.61 6.92
N VAL A 73 -25.14 -13.42 7.46
CA VAL A 73 -23.80 -13.00 7.87
C VAL A 73 -23.25 -13.96 8.91
N SER A 74 -22.02 -14.40 8.74
CA SER A 74 -21.35 -15.31 9.70
C SER A 74 -19.86 -15.02 9.77
N ASP A 75 -19.30 -15.19 10.96
CA ASP A 75 -17.85 -15.08 11.18
C ASP A 75 -17.13 -16.23 10.50
N ARG A 76 -16.07 -15.89 9.78
CA ARG A 76 -15.24 -16.83 9.02
C ARG A 76 -13.78 -16.58 9.33
N VAL A 77 -12.99 -17.63 9.16
CA VAL A 77 -11.57 -17.59 9.52
C VAL A 77 -10.76 -16.94 8.39
N ILE A 78 -9.95 -15.97 8.77
CA ILE A 78 -8.97 -15.32 7.91
C ILE A 78 -7.59 -15.53 8.50
N VAL A 79 -6.63 -15.94 7.66
CA VAL A 79 -5.22 -15.98 8.03
C VAL A 79 -4.61 -14.61 7.81
N VAL A 80 -4.18 -13.97 8.90
CA VAL A 80 -3.61 -12.62 8.91
C VAL A 80 -2.09 -12.61 8.74
N ASP A 81 -1.41 -13.73 8.99
CA ASP A 81 0.02 -13.91 8.72
C ASP A 81 0.28 -15.37 8.37
N GLY A 82 0.72 -15.62 7.13
CA GLY A 82 0.92 -16.97 6.64
C GLY A 82 1.75 -17.01 5.36
N ILE A 83 2.11 -18.24 4.97
CA ILE A 83 2.83 -18.54 3.73
C ILE A 83 1.85 -19.21 2.76
N PHE A 84 1.73 -18.65 1.57
CA PHE A 84 0.78 -19.09 0.55
C PHE A 84 1.47 -19.27 -0.80
N ASP A 85 0.97 -20.20 -1.60
CA ASP A 85 1.28 -20.27 -3.03
C ASP A 85 0.18 -19.51 -3.78
N ALA A 86 0.50 -18.31 -4.26
CA ALA A 86 -0.42 -17.44 -4.98
C ALA A 86 -0.14 -17.47 -6.49
N ASP A 87 -1.18 -17.29 -7.30
CA ASP A 87 -1.03 -17.22 -8.75
C ASP A 87 -0.34 -15.90 -9.13
N CYS A 88 0.45 -15.92 -10.22
CA CYS A 88 1.10 -14.73 -10.74
C CYS A 88 1.31 -14.85 -12.26
N ALA A 89 1.47 -13.70 -12.93
CA ALA A 89 1.94 -13.69 -14.31
C ALA A 89 3.32 -14.36 -14.41
N THR A 90 3.58 -15.07 -15.51
CA THR A 90 4.84 -15.80 -15.71
C THR A 90 6.04 -14.87 -15.57
N THR A 91 6.76 -15.00 -14.46
CA THR A 91 7.89 -14.13 -14.12
C THR A 91 8.90 -14.86 -13.24
N SER A 92 10.03 -14.20 -12.99
CA SER A 92 11.05 -14.69 -12.07
C SER A 92 10.98 -13.96 -10.74
N TRP A 93 11.10 -14.74 -9.67
CA TRP A 93 11.03 -14.33 -8.28
C TRP A 93 12.30 -14.76 -7.57
N GLU A 94 12.88 -13.83 -6.83
CA GLU A 94 13.97 -14.02 -5.89
C GLU A 94 13.42 -13.91 -4.46
N VAL A 95 14.13 -14.51 -3.51
CA VAL A 95 13.76 -14.39 -2.10
C VAL A 95 13.89 -12.93 -1.67
N GLY A 96 12.86 -12.39 -1.03
CA GLY A 96 12.79 -10.98 -0.60
C GLY A 96 12.10 -10.05 -1.61
N ASP A 97 11.78 -10.52 -2.81
CA ASP A 97 10.97 -9.74 -3.75
C ASP A 97 9.61 -9.37 -3.12
N LEU A 98 9.18 -8.13 -3.32
CA LEU A 98 7.94 -7.64 -2.73
C LEU A 98 6.73 -8.08 -3.56
N VAL A 99 5.65 -8.40 -2.87
CA VAL A 99 4.43 -8.97 -3.43
C VAL A 99 3.28 -8.01 -3.19
N GLY A 100 2.65 -7.52 -4.27
CA GLY A 100 1.44 -6.71 -4.25
C GLY A 100 0.25 -7.46 -4.85
N ILE A 101 -0.96 -6.92 -4.67
CA ILE A 101 -2.13 -7.44 -5.36
C ILE A 101 -2.03 -7.19 -6.87
N ASP A 102 -2.52 -8.12 -7.68
CA ASP A 102 -2.64 -7.92 -9.12
C ASP A 102 -4.00 -7.32 -9.51
N ARG A 103 -4.05 -6.68 -10.67
CA ARG A 103 -5.28 -6.13 -11.26
C ARG A 103 -5.59 -6.93 -12.51
N ASN A 104 -6.82 -7.41 -12.61
CA ASN A 104 -7.25 -8.16 -13.78
C ASN A 104 -7.21 -7.23 -15.01
N ALA A 105 -6.61 -7.70 -16.11
CA ALA A 105 -6.52 -6.91 -17.34
C ALA A 105 -7.86 -6.85 -18.10
N SER A 106 -8.72 -7.86 -17.91
CA SER A 106 -10.01 -8.02 -18.58
C SER A 106 -11.16 -7.41 -17.80
N THR A 107 -11.06 -7.33 -16.48
CA THR A 107 -11.97 -6.58 -15.61
C THR A 107 -11.13 -5.61 -14.80
N PRO A 108 -11.43 -4.30 -14.76
CA PRO A 108 -10.56 -3.34 -14.07
C PRO A 108 -10.46 -3.53 -12.54
N ALA A 109 -11.08 -4.57 -11.98
CA ALA A 109 -11.04 -4.93 -10.58
C ALA A 109 -9.73 -5.64 -10.17
N ASN A 110 -9.49 -5.68 -8.87
CA ASN A 110 -8.39 -6.47 -8.31
C ASN A 110 -8.65 -7.97 -8.49
N SER A 111 -7.58 -8.75 -8.66
CA SER A 111 -7.67 -10.20 -8.72
C SER A 111 -7.83 -10.79 -7.32
N ASP A 112 -8.73 -11.76 -7.17
CA ASP A 112 -9.02 -12.38 -5.87
C ASP A 112 -7.88 -13.28 -5.37
N GLN A 113 -7.12 -13.91 -6.26
CA GLN A 113 -6.08 -14.90 -5.88
C GLN A 113 -4.73 -14.72 -6.59
N GLN A 114 -4.59 -13.64 -7.36
CA GLN A 114 -3.39 -13.36 -8.14
C GLN A 114 -2.61 -12.19 -7.55
N VAL A 115 -1.29 -12.33 -7.52
CA VAL A 115 -0.34 -11.34 -7.03
C VAL A 115 0.63 -10.91 -8.13
N ALA A 116 1.15 -9.71 -7.97
CA ALA A 116 2.14 -9.12 -8.87
C ALA A 116 3.41 -8.74 -8.10
N LYS A 117 4.54 -8.77 -8.80
CA LYS A 117 5.80 -8.28 -8.27
C LYS A 117 5.76 -6.76 -8.16
N VAL A 118 6.14 -6.21 -7.01
CA VAL A 118 6.25 -4.76 -6.81
C VAL A 118 7.67 -4.40 -6.40
N THR A 119 8.08 -3.18 -6.70
CA THR A 119 9.40 -2.65 -6.27
C THR A 119 9.30 -1.75 -5.05
N ASN A 120 8.09 -1.25 -4.79
CA ASN A 120 7.85 -0.29 -3.72
C ASN A 120 7.16 -0.96 -2.53
N PRO A 121 7.73 -0.90 -1.32
CA PRO A 121 7.12 -1.51 -0.14
C PRO A 121 5.76 -0.94 0.24
N ASN A 122 5.46 0.30 -0.15
CA ASN A 122 4.14 0.91 0.06
C ASN A 122 3.02 0.26 -0.78
N LEU A 123 3.38 -0.58 -1.74
CA LEU A 123 2.46 -1.34 -2.59
C LEU A 123 2.38 -2.81 -2.18
N ALA A 124 3.24 -3.26 -1.26
CA ALA A 124 3.49 -4.67 -0.99
C ALA A 124 2.67 -5.18 0.20
N ILE A 125 1.87 -6.22 0.00
CA ILE A 125 1.13 -6.96 1.03
C ILE A 125 1.94 -8.14 1.61
N GLY A 126 3.11 -8.44 1.04
CA GLY A 126 3.96 -9.53 1.47
C GLY A 126 5.30 -9.58 0.76
N THR A 127 6.01 -10.69 0.97
CA THR A 127 7.35 -10.94 0.40
C THR A 127 7.48 -12.37 -0.13
N CYS A 128 8.21 -12.54 -1.22
CA CYS A 128 8.54 -13.85 -1.75
C CYS A 128 9.53 -14.56 -0.82
N ILE A 129 9.27 -15.82 -0.50
CA ILE A 129 10.13 -16.62 0.40
C ILE A 129 10.81 -17.79 -0.32
N LYS A 130 10.51 -18.01 -1.60
CA LYS A 130 11.09 -19.08 -2.41
C LYS A 130 11.36 -18.58 -3.82
N LYS A 131 12.63 -18.63 -4.22
CA LYS A 131 13.06 -18.34 -5.59
C LYS A 131 12.30 -19.23 -6.59
N ALA A 132 11.88 -18.63 -7.70
CA ALA A 132 11.24 -19.32 -8.81
C ALA A 132 11.60 -18.63 -10.13
N SER A 133 11.72 -19.39 -11.21
CA SER A 133 12.04 -18.85 -12.54
C SER A 133 10.94 -19.23 -13.52
N ASN A 134 10.42 -18.26 -14.27
CA ASN A 134 9.30 -18.43 -15.21
C ASN A 134 8.10 -19.17 -14.60
N ALA A 135 7.75 -18.83 -13.36
CA ALA A 135 6.70 -19.51 -12.62
C ALA A 135 5.36 -18.77 -12.74
N THR A 136 4.28 -19.53 -12.74
CA THR A 136 2.89 -19.02 -12.65
C THR A 136 2.35 -19.05 -11.22
N LYS A 137 3.15 -19.55 -10.28
CA LYS A 137 2.87 -19.51 -8.83
C LYS A 137 4.08 -19.00 -8.07
N VAL A 138 3.82 -18.14 -7.09
CA VAL A 138 4.85 -17.62 -6.17
C VAL A 138 4.51 -18.03 -4.75
N ARG A 139 5.53 -18.52 -4.03
CA ARG A 139 5.40 -18.74 -2.59
C ARG A 139 5.76 -17.47 -1.84
N ALA A 140 4.76 -16.86 -1.23
CA ALA A 140 4.89 -15.59 -0.54
C ALA A 140 4.41 -15.68 0.90
N ARG A 141 5.11 -14.99 1.81
CA ARG A 141 4.55 -14.65 3.11
C ARG A 141 3.68 -13.40 2.95
N LEU A 142 2.39 -13.53 3.21
CA LEU A 142 1.43 -12.43 3.17
C LEU A 142 1.05 -12.04 4.59
N VAL A 143 1.04 -10.73 4.88
CA VAL A 143 0.85 -10.23 6.26
C VAL A 143 -0.13 -9.06 6.28
N SER A 144 -1.18 -9.21 7.08
CA SER A 144 -2.26 -8.25 7.33
C SER A 144 -1.74 -6.90 7.78
N SER A 145 -2.20 -5.85 7.12
CA SER A 145 -1.89 -4.47 7.47
C SER A 145 -2.58 -4.01 8.74
N LEU A 146 -3.63 -4.72 9.16
CA LEU A 146 -4.53 -4.32 10.23
C LEU A 146 -4.30 -5.11 11.53
N ALA A 147 -3.96 -6.39 11.42
CA ALA A 147 -3.78 -7.27 12.57
C ALA A 147 -2.31 -7.41 13.05
N PHE A 148 -1.34 -6.92 12.27
CA PHE A 148 0.07 -6.94 12.67
C PHE A 148 0.40 -5.80 13.64
N SER A 149 1.39 -6.02 14.52
CA SER A 149 1.81 -5.04 15.53
C SER A 149 2.08 -3.66 14.89
N PRO A 150 1.43 -2.58 15.37
CA PRO A 150 1.44 -1.28 14.69
C PRO A 150 2.79 -0.54 14.80
N HIS A 151 3.80 -1.11 15.46
CA HIS A 151 4.96 -0.34 15.93
C HIS A 151 6.18 -0.39 15.01
N PHE A 152 6.38 -1.43 14.21
CA PHE A 152 7.50 -1.43 13.27
C PHE A 152 7.36 -2.55 12.24
N ARG A 153 7.14 -2.16 10.98
CA ARG A 153 7.40 -3.02 9.84
C ARG A 153 8.75 -2.57 9.27
N PRO A 154 9.84 -3.33 9.42
CA PRO A 154 11.15 -2.93 8.87
C PRO A 154 11.12 -2.79 7.34
N ASP A 155 10.12 -3.38 6.69
CA ASP A 155 9.75 -3.25 5.29
C ASP A 155 8.87 -2.02 4.98
N SER A 156 8.54 -1.16 5.93
CA SER A 156 7.62 -0.01 5.71
C SER A 156 8.15 1.14 4.83
N GLY A 157 9.20 0.89 4.03
CA GLY A 157 9.65 1.83 3.00
C GLY A 157 10.17 3.15 3.56
N PHE A 158 10.64 3.19 4.81
CA PHE A 158 11.30 4.37 5.35
C PHE A 158 12.72 4.49 4.79
N GLY A 159 12.83 5.09 3.60
CA GLY A 159 14.11 5.32 2.93
C GLY A 159 14.07 6.57 2.05
N PRO A 160 15.23 7.19 1.76
CA PRO A 160 15.31 8.35 0.90
C PRO A 160 15.11 7.98 -0.57
N THR A 161 14.24 8.73 -1.25
CA THR A 161 14.21 8.86 -2.70
C THR A 161 15.04 10.07 -3.08
N ALA A 162 16.13 9.87 -3.80
CA ALA A 162 16.89 10.97 -4.40
C ALA A 162 16.15 11.45 -5.66
N ALA A 163 15.55 12.63 -5.59
CA ALA A 163 14.92 13.29 -6.73
C ALA A 163 15.99 13.91 -7.64
N SER A 164 15.77 13.84 -8.95
CA SER A 164 16.62 14.51 -9.94
C SER A 164 16.54 16.03 -9.80
N ASP A 165 17.53 16.76 -10.36
CA ASP A 165 17.45 18.22 -10.48
C ASP A 165 16.45 18.64 -11.58
N SER A 166 15.18 18.36 -11.33
CA SER A 166 14.05 18.68 -12.18
C SER A 166 12.78 18.74 -11.34
N ASP A 167 11.72 19.33 -11.88
CA ASP A 167 10.42 19.25 -11.25
C ASP A 167 10.01 17.78 -11.09
N THR A 168 9.59 17.40 -9.89
CA THR A 168 9.36 16.02 -9.50
C THR A 168 7.93 15.85 -9.01
N THR A 169 7.19 14.92 -9.61
CA THR A 169 5.85 14.56 -9.14
C THR A 169 5.91 13.29 -8.30
N LEU A 170 5.53 13.41 -7.03
CA LEU A 170 5.40 12.29 -6.13
C LEU A 170 4.06 11.58 -6.35
N THR A 171 4.05 10.29 -6.08
CA THR A 171 2.86 9.44 -6.18
C THR A 171 2.49 8.92 -4.80
N ALA A 172 1.29 8.35 -4.66
CA ALA A 172 0.94 7.60 -3.45
C ALA A 172 1.89 6.41 -3.20
N ALA A 173 2.72 5.98 -4.17
CA ALA A 173 3.72 4.97 -3.91
C ALA A 173 5.01 5.56 -3.30
N SER A 174 5.36 6.81 -3.61
CA SER A 174 6.66 7.42 -3.29
C SER A 174 7.09 7.22 -1.82
N LEU A 175 8.38 6.96 -1.60
CA LEU A 175 8.93 6.82 -0.25
C LEU A 175 8.80 8.14 0.52
N PRO A 176 8.62 8.11 1.85
CA PRO A 176 8.33 9.31 2.63
C PRO A 176 9.51 10.26 2.70
N VAL A 177 10.76 9.83 2.52
CA VAL A 177 11.91 10.73 2.53
C VAL A 177 12.29 11.09 1.10
N VAL A 178 12.36 12.38 0.78
CA VAL A 178 12.76 12.90 -0.52
C VAL A 178 13.94 13.83 -0.32
N THR A 179 15.04 13.56 -1.03
CA THR A 179 16.21 14.43 -1.05
C THR A 179 16.38 14.99 -2.46
N MET A 180 16.77 16.27 -2.57
CA MET A 180 17.04 16.88 -3.86
C MET A 180 18.18 17.89 -3.70
N THR A 181 19.10 17.93 -4.66
CA THR A 181 20.19 18.93 -4.72
C THR A 181 19.99 19.81 -5.94
N PRO A 182 19.03 20.75 -5.91
CA PRO A 182 18.66 21.49 -7.11
C PRO A 182 19.71 22.57 -7.47
N THR A 183 19.92 22.80 -8.77
CA THR A 183 20.76 23.90 -9.29
C THR A 183 19.95 25.06 -9.88
N ALA A 184 18.63 25.01 -9.72
CA ALA A 184 17.67 26.07 -10.03
C ALA A 184 16.46 25.93 -9.09
N ALA A 185 15.54 26.90 -9.06
CA ALA A 185 14.28 26.69 -8.33
C ALA A 185 13.54 25.49 -8.94
N ARG A 186 13.14 24.53 -8.09
CA ARG A 186 12.42 23.31 -8.50
C ARG A 186 11.10 23.18 -7.78
N LYS A 187 10.26 22.29 -8.29
CA LYS A 187 9.01 21.91 -7.65
C LYS A 187 9.04 20.45 -7.24
N VAL A 188 8.43 20.17 -6.10
CA VAL A 188 8.02 18.83 -5.71
C VAL A 188 6.50 18.85 -5.60
N ILE A 189 5.84 18.18 -6.55
CA ILE A 189 4.38 18.12 -6.65
C ILE A 189 3.91 16.92 -5.82
N LEU A 190 3.11 17.18 -4.80
CA LEU A 190 2.57 16.16 -3.90
C LEU A 190 1.44 15.37 -4.59
N PRO A 191 1.23 14.09 -4.21
CA PRO A 191 0.21 13.25 -4.82
C PRO A 191 -1.21 13.66 -4.38
N LEU A 192 -2.22 13.20 -5.11
CA LEU A 192 -3.62 13.49 -4.82
C LEU A 192 -4.01 13.17 -3.35
N PRO A 193 -4.52 14.14 -2.56
CA PRO A 193 -4.85 13.93 -1.16
C PRO A 193 -5.81 12.77 -0.90
N ALA A 194 -6.78 12.56 -1.79
CA ALA A 194 -7.81 11.53 -1.65
C ALA A 194 -7.24 10.10 -1.53
N VAL A 195 -6.04 9.86 -2.04
CA VAL A 195 -5.34 8.55 -1.96
C VAL A 195 -4.18 8.55 -0.97
N CYS A 196 -3.99 9.64 -0.22
CA CYS A 196 -2.83 9.87 0.65
C CYS A 196 -3.18 10.18 2.10
N LYS A 197 -4.42 9.96 2.55
CA LYS A 197 -4.82 10.19 3.94
C LYS A 197 -3.86 9.54 4.93
N GLY A 198 -3.31 10.33 5.85
CA GLY A 198 -2.37 9.89 6.87
C GLY A 198 -0.92 9.72 6.38
N ARG A 199 -0.63 10.01 5.10
CA ARG A 199 0.75 9.99 4.59
C ARG A 199 1.51 11.25 4.97
N MET A 200 2.82 11.08 5.07
CA MET A 200 3.77 12.13 5.37
C MET A 200 4.97 12.05 4.42
N PHE A 201 5.46 13.20 3.97
CA PHE A 201 6.72 13.34 3.26
C PHE A 201 7.67 14.27 4.03
N PHE A 202 8.92 13.85 4.14
CA PHE A 202 10.06 14.62 4.60
C PHE A 202 10.87 15.03 3.38
N VAL A 203 10.92 16.32 3.08
CA VAL A 203 11.63 16.83 1.90
C VAL A 203 12.85 17.62 2.36
N PHE A 204 14.03 17.20 1.90
CA PHE A 204 15.31 17.80 2.23
C PHE A 204 15.87 18.52 1.01
N ASN A 205 16.01 19.84 1.12
CA ASN A 205 16.69 20.64 0.12
C ASN A 205 18.19 20.67 0.43
N LEU A 206 18.96 19.95 -0.36
CA LEU A 206 20.41 19.84 -0.22
C LEU A 206 21.15 20.86 -1.11
N ALA A 207 20.46 21.83 -1.71
CA ALA A 207 21.09 22.86 -2.53
C ALA A 207 22.18 23.61 -1.74
N PRO A 208 23.37 23.80 -2.31
CA PRO A 208 24.44 24.60 -1.69
C PRO A 208 24.19 26.11 -1.83
N ALA A 209 23.26 26.53 -2.69
CA ALA A 209 22.96 27.91 -3.06
C ALA A 209 21.46 28.22 -2.92
N THR A 210 21.01 29.43 -3.25
CA THR A 210 19.65 30.00 -3.02
C THR A 210 18.48 29.31 -3.73
N HIS A 211 18.65 28.10 -4.24
CA HIS A 211 17.63 27.36 -4.98
C HIS A 211 16.61 26.76 -4.03
N ALA A 212 15.39 27.31 -4.03
CA ALA A 212 14.28 26.79 -3.25
C ALA A 212 13.58 25.61 -3.95
N ILE A 213 13.05 24.69 -3.15
CA ILE A 213 12.10 23.67 -3.59
C ILE A 213 10.71 24.15 -3.21
N ASN A 214 9.84 24.36 -4.19
CA ASN A 214 8.45 24.67 -3.95
C ASN A 214 7.66 23.37 -3.82
N LEU A 215 7.14 23.09 -2.62
CA LEU A 215 6.14 22.04 -2.42
C LEU A 215 4.83 22.53 -3.01
N ARG A 216 4.32 21.80 -3.99
CA ARG A 216 3.10 22.13 -4.71
C ARG A 216 2.04 21.09 -4.42
N ASP A 217 0.79 21.54 -4.32
CA ASP A 217 -0.36 20.64 -4.25
C ASP A 217 -0.57 19.95 -5.61
N THR A 218 -1.44 18.96 -5.62
CA THR A 218 -1.77 18.11 -6.76
C THR A 218 -1.99 18.91 -8.03
N ALA A 219 -1.48 18.39 -9.15
CA ALA A 219 -1.53 19.01 -10.46
C ALA A 219 -0.83 20.39 -10.55
N ASP A 220 0.12 20.67 -9.65
CA ASP A 220 0.88 21.92 -9.61
C ASP A 220 0.00 23.17 -9.44
N SER A 221 -1.15 23.03 -8.77
CA SER A 221 -2.19 24.06 -8.69
C SER A 221 -1.84 25.20 -7.71
N ALA A 222 -1.23 24.88 -6.56
CA ALA A 222 -0.91 25.85 -5.52
C ALA A 222 0.41 25.51 -4.80
N THR A 223 1.11 26.53 -4.26
CA THR A 223 2.25 26.31 -3.37
C THR A 223 1.74 26.02 -1.97
N VAL A 224 2.09 24.85 -1.45
CA VAL A 224 1.85 24.46 -0.05
C VAL A 224 2.89 25.11 0.85
N LEU A 225 4.17 25.06 0.45
CA LEU A 225 5.30 25.63 1.17
C LEU A 225 6.51 25.82 0.24
N SER A 226 7.31 26.85 0.45
CA SER A 226 8.63 26.97 -0.19
C SER A 226 9.72 26.56 0.80
N ILE A 227 10.60 25.64 0.39
CA ILE A 227 11.72 25.12 1.19
C ILE A 227 13.00 25.79 0.71
N PRO A 228 13.59 26.73 1.48
CA PRO A 228 14.86 27.35 1.11
C PRO A 228 16.00 26.34 1.01
N ALA A 229 17.12 26.79 0.46
CA ALA A 229 18.39 26.06 0.48
C ALA A 229 18.71 25.55 1.88
N THR A 230 19.27 24.34 1.97
CA THR A 230 19.72 23.68 3.21
C THR A 230 18.65 23.49 4.29
N LYS A 231 17.37 23.75 3.97
CA LYS A 231 16.23 23.52 4.85
C LYS A 231 15.49 22.25 4.48
N SER A 232 14.66 21.79 5.39
CA SER A 232 13.76 20.66 5.16
C SER A 232 12.34 21.03 5.53
N ALA A 233 11.38 20.21 5.10
CA ALA A 233 10.00 20.35 5.47
C ALA A 233 9.35 19.00 5.71
N ILE A 234 8.31 19.01 6.52
CA ILE A 234 7.41 17.87 6.71
C ILE A 234 6.06 18.26 6.13
N ALA A 235 5.56 17.48 5.18
CA ALA A 235 4.22 17.61 4.61
C ALA A 235 3.34 16.44 5.05
N VAL A 236 2.13 16.70 5.53
CA VAL A 236 1.17 15.70 6.01
C VAL A 236 -0.16 15.87 5.28
N CYS A 237 -0.79 14.76 4.90
CA CYS A 237 -2.08 14.75 4.22
C CYS A 237 -3.21 14.27 5.15
N ASP A 238 -4.30 15.04 5.21
CA ASP A 238 -5.50 14.70 5.97
C ASP A 238 -6.55 13.92 5.16
N GLY A 239 -6.25 13.66 3.87
CA GLY A 239 -7.16 13.02 2.91
C GLY A 239 -7.87 14.01 1.98
N THR A 240 -7.81 15.30 2.27
CA THR A 240 -8.45 16.36 1.48
C THR A 240 -7.43 17.38 0.99
N THR A 241 -6.45 17.74 1.83
CA THR A 241 -5.43 18.74 1.55
C THR A 241 -4.06 18.31 2.08
N TRP A 242 -3.01 18.95 1.57
CA TRP A 242 -1.65 18.88 2.13
C TRP A 242 -1.39 20.07 3.05
N ARG A 243 -0.79 19.80 4.21
CA ARG A 243 -0.28 20.81 5.14
C ARG A 243 1.20 20.58 5.33
N ALA A 244 2.00 21.64 5.42
CA ALA A 244 3.43 21.49 5.61
C ALA A 244 3.99 22.46 6.65
N ILE A 245 5.06 22.05 7.31
CA ILE A 245 5.85 22.85 8.23
C ILE A 245 7.31 22.86 7.77
N LEU A 246 7.96 24.02 7.89
CA LEU A 246 9.38 24.17 7.57
C LEU A 246 10.22 23.85 8.82
N SER A 247 11.38 23.21 8.62
CA SER A 247 12.39 23.09 9.68
C SER A 247 12.89 24.48 10.07
N ALA A 248 13.14 24.69 11.36
CA ALA A 248 13.77 25.91 11.86
C ALA A 248 15.12 26.19 11.17
#